data_AF-A0A557NSR3-F1
#
_entry.id   AF-A0A557NSR3-F1
#
_cell.length_a   1.000
_cell.length_b   1.000
_cell.length_c   1.000
_cell.angle_alpha   90.00
_cell.angle_beta   90.00
_cell.angle_gamma   90.00
#
_symmetry.space_group_name_H-M   'P 1'
#
loop_
_entity.id
_entity.type
_entity.pdbx_description
1 polymer ?
#
loop_
_entity_poly.entity_id
_entity_poly.type
_entity_poly.pdbx_seq_one_letter_code
_entity_poly.pdbx_strand_id
1 'polypeptide(L)'
;MAKYNKRLSYLSGIWRINGFNNLDLNHSKYPQIYVSLSQIREEGLGNPLSYGVETGENRFIKQPLNRISDFLIGSCWKDGKRINKLPPLSKTFTVDTSQIKILALDEKFKLNNIEIDSILPYSALKLGSHCGALQNTLYVWVPVINDSRTKFLVISCVELYRFYVGVSSRFSNSVIQNAHQKYMEWNNPSLKINQSLSRLENFVAYRGHCSAEGRRWFNTPNNHLKETATINNSRSGNYLPLMLKAIFPFSGKTTLTIAGKNFNLGTRENPCWGVHAANIIKCGRPIDFQPKITFDTSSNTPSKWSSGVDDDPVDDNDDFEGENDSDENEEKKTGGRRIGILNPSNQFEAMNGLKFDYEPTGDTKNPVYNDPYGEYLQGNGGSDDTLYDPDTEGNSSESKFDSHIDTVDRKLSDFIKMIKHLRDNVQKHKWTVNSRSCRATLNVEGEVVTTFLHSKKRKKSWSLMPPENTRLRQIAWIEIALDKNSYIYLAEMELKETEKGRSTLCIMTKNLSYMPENDFESFLRITAIQNRWPKETHKWKTYAAKYKADEYFKHYQHIHITHGTARKDESHEDYLKFWAKNIEEKILTLLGEE
;
A
#
# COMPACT_ATOMS: atom_id res chain seq x y z
N MET A 1 -2.80 1.21 -5.96
CA MET A 1 -2.43 2.30 -6.90
C MET A 1 -2.98 3.59 -6.33
N ALA A 2 -2.16 4.60 -6.02
CA ALA A 2 -2.70 5.89 -5.60
C ALA A 2 -3.31 6.58 -6.82
N LYS A 3 -4.64 6.59 -6.90
CA LYS A 3 -5.34 7.25 -8.00
C LYS A 3 -5.12 8.75 -7.93
N TYR A 4 -5.05 9.39 -9.11
CA TYR A 4 -5.09 10.86 -9.21
C TYR A 4 -6.20 11.42 -8.30
N ASN A 5 -5.86 12.44 -7.53
CA ASN A 5 -6.76 13.06 -6.59
C ASN A 5 -7.06 14.49 -7.01
N LYS A 6 -8.25 14.69 -7.59
CA LYS A 6 -8.75 15.99 -8.03
C LYS A 6 -8.79 17.04 -6.92
N ARG A 7 -9.07 16.67 -5.66
CA ARG A 7 -9.06 17.65 -4.55
C ARG A 7 -7.66 18.14 -4.24
N LEU A 8 -6.67 17.26 -4.33
CA LEU A 8 -5.26 17.61 -4.16
C LEU A 8 -4.67 18.35 -5.37
N SER A 9 -5.27 18.26 -6.56
CA SER A 9 -4.77 19.01 -7.73
C SER A 9 -5.13 20.48 -7.72
N TYR A 10 -6.15 20.89 -6.95
CA TYR A 10 -6.45 22.29 -6.70
C TYR A 10 -5.55 22.93 -5.63
N LEU A 11 -4.69 22.13 -4.98
CA LEU A 11 -3.75 22.63 -3.98
C LEU A 11 -2.38 22.87 -4.63
N SER A 12 -1.90 24.11 -4.60
CA SER A 12 -0.53 24.42 -5.03
C SER A 12 0.49 23.95 -4.00
N GLY A 13 1.68 23.54 -4.47
CA GLY A 13 2.77 23.08 -3.62
C GLY A 13 2.76 21.58 -3.33
N ILE A 14 3.62 21.15 -2.41
CA ILE A 14 3.74 19.74 -2.01
C ILE A 14 3.02 19.54 -0.69
N TRP A 15 2.11 18.56 -0.63
CA TRP A 15 1.27 18.29 0.54
C TRP A 15 1.59 16.91 1.12
N ARG A 16 1.99 16.88 2.39
CA ARG A 16 2.23 15.66 3.16
C ARG A 16 0.96 15.24 3.89
N ILE A 17 0.61 13.95 3.82
CA ILE A 17 -0.43 13.35 4.67
C ILE A 17 0.09 13.23 6.11
N ASN A 18 -0.59 13.85 7.05
CA ASN A 18 -0.23 13.80 8.48
C ASN A 18 -0.88 12.63 9.22
N GLY A 19 -2.10 12.28 8.80
CA GLY A 19 -2.97 11.36 9.53
C GLY A 19 -4.43 11.61 9.19
N PHE A 20 -5.29 10.97 9.97
CA PHE A 20 -6.73 10.96 9.75
C PHE A 20 -7.44 11.42 11.03
N ASN A 21 -8.48 12.23 10.88
CA ASN A 21 -9.28 12.76 11.97
C ASN A 21 -10.63 11.98 12.04
N ASN A 22 -11.71 12.63 12.46
CA ASN A 22 -13.01 12.00 12.67
C ASN A 22 -13.64 11.46 11.37
N LEU A 23 -14.59 10.55 11.55
CA LEU A 23 -15.49 10.07 10.51
C LEU A 23 -16.70 11.01 10.40
N ASP A 24 -17.27 11.02 9.21
CA ASP A 24 -18.59 11.58 8.94
C ASP A 24 -19.47 10.51 8.30
N LEU A 25 -20.59 10.24 8.96
CA LEU A 25 -21.59 9.25 8.57
C LEU A 25 -22.91 9.89 8.09
N ASN A 26 -23.03 11.23 8.11
CA ASN A 26 -24.31 11.93 8.02
C ASN A 26 -24.86 12.09 6.58
N HIS A 27 -24.03 12.02 5.54
CA HIS A 27 -24.44 12.49 4.20
C HIS A 27 -23.95 11.67 3.00
N SER A 28 -23.65 10.38 3.15
CA SER A 28 -23.26 9.58 1.99
C SER A 28 -23.57 8.10 2.12
N LYS A 29 -23.84 7.47 0.97
CA LYS A 29 -23.91 6.01 0.80
C LYS A 29 -22.69 5.29 1.40
N TYR A 30 -21.56 5.99 1.56
CA TYR A 30 -20.29 5.47 2.05
C TYR A 30 -19.72 6.35 3.18
N PRO A 31 -19.13 5.80 4.26
CA PRO A 31 -18.48 6.58 5.30
C PRO A 31 -17.38 7.50 4.73
N GLN A 32 -17.27 8.72 5.27
CA GLN A 32 -16.22 9.67 4.91
C GLN A 32 -15.25 9.86 6.07
N ILE A 33 -14.00 10.19 5.76
CA ILE A 33 -12.94 10.47 6.73
C ILE A 33 -12.23 11.78 6.38
N TYR A 34 -11.86 12.56 7.39
CA TYR A 34 -11.04 13.75 7.21
C TYR A 34 -9.56 13.38 7.21
N VAL A 35 -8.85 13.78 6.15
CA VAL A 35 -7.41 13.58 5.98
C VAL A 35 -6.70 14.90 6.28
N SER A 36 -5.78 14.89 7.24
CA SER A 36 -4.98 16.05 7.61
C SER A 36 -3.74 16.17 6.73
N LEU A 37 -3.45 17.38 6.27
CA LEU A 37 -2.36 17.71 5.37
C LEU A 37 -1.53 18.87 5.91
N SER A 38 -0.21 18.82 5.72
CA SER A 38 0.67 19.98 5.87
C SER A 38 1.41 20.22 4.56
N GLN A 39 1.54 21.49 4.17
CA GLN A 39 2.40 21.85 3.05
C GLN A 39 3.86 21.67 3.44
N ILE A 40 4.64 21.03 2.58
CA ILE A 40 6.08 20.86 2.77
C ILE A 40 6.91 21.41 1.61
N ARG A 41 8.17 21.78 1.90
CA ARG A 41 9.15 22.11 0.87
C ARG A 41 9.77 20.85 0.24
N GLU A 42 10.38 21.03 -0.92
CA GLU A 42 11.03 19.95 -1.67
C GLU A 42 12.18 19.29 -0.89
N GLU A 43 12.95 20.06 -0.10
CA GLU A 43 14.01 19.52 0.76
C GLU A 43 13.47 18.59 1.86
N GLY A 44 12.16 18.63 2.12
CA GLY A 44 11.46 17.76 3.06
C GLY A 44 11.10 16.38 2.49
N LEU A 45 11.20 16.16 1.18
CA LEU A 45 10.79 14.90 0.53
C LEU A 45 11.60 13.69 1.01
N GLY A 46 12.90 13.84 1.23
CA GLY A 46 13.74 12.74 1.75
C GLY A 46 13.41 12.32 3.18
N ASN A 47 12.78 13.19 3.98
CA ASN A 47 12.37 12.86 5.35
C ASN A 47 11.08 13.61 5.76
N PRO A 48 9.92 13.19 5.22
CA PRO A 48 8.66 13.93 5.34
C PRO A 48 8.17 14.08 6.78
N LEU A 49 8.55 13.18 7.69
CA LEU A 49 8.13 13.23 9.10
C LEU A 49 9.03 14.12 9.98
N SER A 50 10.21 14.53 9.49
CA SER A 50 11.21 15.26 10.31
C SER A 50 11.44 16.70 9.89
N TYR A 51 11.18 17.02 8.65
CA TYR A 51 11.42 18.33 8.06
C TYR A 51 10.22 18.75 7.21
N GLY A 52 10.16 20.04 6.90
CA GLY A 52 9.46 20.48 5.70
C GLY A 52 8.26 21.36 5.89
N VAL A 53 7.61 21.47 7.06
CA VAL A 53 6.38 22.29 7.18
C VAL A 53 6.65 23.74 6.79
N GLU A 54 6.08 24.16 5.66
CA GLU A 54 6.41 25.44 5.01
C GLU A 54 5.60 26.58 5.57
N THR A 55 4.29 26.40 5.69
CA THR A 55 3.34 27.45 6.03
C THR A 55 2.89 27.41 7.49
N GLY A 56 3.21 26.34 8.22
CA GLY A 56 2.69 26.08 9.57
C GLY A 56 1.20 25.73 9.61
N GLU A 57 0.47 25.89 8.50
CA GLU A 57 -0.96 25.65 8.37
C GLU A 57 -1.28 24.17 8.11
N ASN A 58 -2.39 23.71 8.70
CA ASN A 58 -2.96 22.41 8.44
C ASN A 58 -4.22 22.54 7.57
N ARG A 59 -4.30 21.74 6.51
CA ARG A 59 -5.50 21.62 5.68
C ARG A 59 -6.17 20.27 5.89
N PHE A 60 -7.48 20.23 5.68
CA PHE A 60 -8.25 19.01 5.68
C PHE A 60 -8.89 18.78 4.32
N ILE A 61 -8.79 17.55 3.83
CA ILE A 61 -9.63 17.08 2.73
C ILE A 61 -10.53 15.97 3.25
N LYS A 62 -11.80 16.01 2.87
CA LYS A 62 -12.73 14.92 3.15
C LYS A 62 -12.61 13.87 2.04
N GLN A 63 -12.52 12.60 2.40
CA GLN A 63 -12.35 11.49 1.45
C GLN A 63 -13.24 10.31 1.83
N PRO A 64 -13.71 9.51 0.85
CA PRO A 64 -14.34 8.24 1.14
C PRO A 64 -13.41 7.32 1.95
N LEU A 65 -13.95 6.65 2.96
CA LEU A 65 -13.18 5.77 3.85
C LEU A 65 -12.45 4.67 3.08
N ASN A 66 -13.06 4.11 2.05
CA ASN A 66 -12.43 3.11 1.20
C ASN A 66 -11.18 3.61 0.45
N ARG A 67 -10.82 4.89 0.52
CA ARG A 67 -9.59 5.44 -0.07
C ARG A 67 -8.45 5.61 0.93
N ILE A 68 -8.60 5.20 2.18
CA ILE A 68 -7.55 5.34 3.21
C ILE A 68 -6.21 4.70 2.81
N SER A 69 -6.22 3.67 1.95
CA SER A 69 -5.00 3.04 1.41
C SER A 69 -4.26 3.89 0.37
N ASP A 70 -4.91 4.88 -0.23
CA ASP A 70 -4.24 5.86 -1.10
C ASP A 70 -3.41 6.84 -0.26
N PHE A 71 -3.93 7.26 0.90
CA PHE A 71 -3.41 8.33 1.75
C PHE A 71 -2.54 7.80 2.89
N LEU A 72 -1.41 7.18 2.56
CA LEU A 72 -0.46 6.70 3.56
C LEU A 72 0.12 7.85 4.38
N ILE A 73 0.27 7.68 5.69
CA ILE A 73 0.83 8.71 6.58
C ILE A 73 2.29 8.97 6.17
N GLY A 74 2.63 10.24 5.98
CA GLY A 74 3.93 10.69 5.48
C GLY A 74 4.10 10.62 3.96
N SER A 75 3.10 10.16 3.20
CA SER A 75 3.12 10.30 1.74
C SER A 75 2.99 11.76 1.32
N CYS A 76 3.66 12.14 0.23
CA CYS A 76 3.66 13.51 -0.29
C CYS A 76 2.99 13.54 -1.67
N TRP A 77 2.24 14.61 -1.91
CA TRP A 77 1.41 14.79 -3.08
C TRP A 77 1.66 16.15 -3.72
N LYS A 78 1.63 16.21 -5.05
CA LYS A 78 1.75 17.44 -5.84
C LYS A 78 0.86 17.31 -7.07
N ASP A 79 0.09 18.35 -7.38
CA ASP A 79 -0.81 18.41 -8.55
C ASP A 79 -1.74 17.18 -8.67
N GLY A 80 -2.27 16.73 -7.53
CA GLY A 80 -3.17 15.56 -7.45
C GLY A 80 -2.48 14.20 -7.57
N LYS A 81 -1.15 14.16 -7.70
CA LYS A 81 -0.37 12.94 -7.87
C LYS A 81 0.46 12.67 -6.62
N ARG A 82 0.54 11.40 -6.20
CA ARG A 82 1.47 11.01 -5.14
C ARG A 82 2.89 11.03 -5.72
N ILE A 83 3.75 11.83 -5.13
CA ILE A 83 5.15 11.94 -5.55
C ILE A 83 6.07 11.12 -4.66
N ASN A 84 5.72 10.92 -3.39
CA ASN A 84 6.56 10.22 -2.42
C ASN A 84 5.75 9.39 -1.42
N LYS A 85 6.39 8.34 -0.88
CA LYS A 85 5.94 7.58 0.29
C LYS A 85 7.12 7.29 1.21
N LEU A 86 6.84 7.01 2.47
CA LEU A 86 7.89 6.67 3.43
C LEU A 86 8.53 5.32 3.07
N PRO A 87 9.87 5.24 3.04
CA PRO A 87 10.54 3.95 2.91
C PRO A 87 10.32 3.09 4.17
N PRO A 88 10.38 1.75 4.05
CA PRO A 88 10.43 0.88 5.22
C PRO A 88 11.63 1.22 6.10
N LEU A 89 11.48 1.03 7.41
CA LEU A 89 12.64 1.00 8.30
C LEU A 89 13.46 -0.26 8.03
N SER A 90 14.79 -0.15 8.16
CA SER A 90 15.74 -1.23 7.89
C SER A 90 15.62 -2.45 8.82
N LYS A 91 14.78 -2.38 9.85
CA LYS A 91 14.57 -3.45 10.82
C LYS A 91 13.09 -3.82 10.96
N THR A 92 12.86 -5.08 11.29
CA THR A 92 11.57 -5.62 11.71
C THR A 92 11.47 -5.54 13.23
N PHE A 93 10.27 -5.26 13.74
CA PHE A 93 10.02 -5.12 15.17
C PHE A 93 9.22 -6.31 15.67
N THR A 94 9.72 -6.98 16.71
CA THR A 94 8.93 -7.98 17.43
C THR A 94 8.10 -7.26 18.50
N VAL A 95 6.78 -7.43 18.47
CA VAL A 95 5.85 -6.76 19.38
C VAL A 95 4.98 -7.76 20.12
N ASP A 96 4.49 -7.37 21.30
CA ASP A 96 3.50 -8.14 22.06
C ASP A 96 2.14 -7.43 22.03
N THR A 97 1.23 -7.94 21.21
CA THR A 97 -0.10 -7.37 20.99
C THR A 97 -1.07 -7.65 22.15
N SER A 98 -0.70 -8.49 23.11
CA SER A 98 -1.51 -8.76 24.30
C SER A 98 -1.54 -7.59 25.30
N GLN A 99 -0.54 -6.69 25.20
CA GLN A 99 -0.31 -5.59 26.15
C GLN A 99 -0.58 -4.21 25.54
N ILE A 100 -1.43 -4.14 24.51
CA ILE A 100 -1.73 -2.87 23.85
C ILE A 100 -2.48 -1.92 24.77
N LYS A 101 -2.22 -0.61 24.58
CA LYS A 101 -3.02 0.47 25.16
C LYS A 101 -3.53 1.36 24.03
N ILE A 102 -4.80 1.75 24.10
CA ILE A 102 -5.39 2.71 23.17
C ILE A 102 -5.46 4.04 23.89
N LEU A 103 -4.83 5.06 23.32
CA LEU A 103 -4.68 6.38 23.92
C LEU A 103 -5.12 7.45 22.91
N ALA A 104 -5.77 8.51 23.38
CA ALA A 104 -5.96 9.71 22.58
C ALA A 104 -4.65 10.51 22.47
N LEU A 105 -4.56 11.43 21.51
CA LEU A 105 -3.34 12.22 21.29
C LEU A 105 -2.93 13.04 22.54
N ASP A 106 -3.91 13.64 23.21
CA ASP A 106 -3.73 14.53 24.37
C ASP A 106 -3.91 13.81 25.72
N GLU A 107 -4.01 12.48 25.69
CA GLU A 107 -4.13 11.67 26.91
C GLU A 107 -2.77 11.49 27.57
N LYS A 108 -2.63 12.00 28.80
CA LYS A 108 -1.43 11.80 29.59
C LYS A 108 -1.30 10.35 30.02
N PHE A 109 -0.10 9.78 29.92
CA PHE A 109 0.17 8.42 30.37
C PHE A 109 1.54 8.30 31.04
N LYS A 110 1.68 7.29 31.91
CA LYS A 110 2.95 6.99 32.57
C LYS A 110 3.73 5.92 31.82
N LEU A 111 5.00 6.21 31.54
CA LEU A 111 5.96 5.28 30.95
C LEU A 111 7.24 5.31 31.79
N ASN A 112 7.62 4.18 32.38
CA ASN A 112 8.79 4.07 33.27
C ASN A 112 8.82 5.15 34.38
N ASN A 113 7.66 5.40 35.02
CA ASN A 113 7.46 6.43 36.06
C ASN A 113 7.64 7.89 35.60
N ILE A 114 7.75 8.13 34.29
CA ILE A 114 7.72 9.47 33.69
C ILE A 114 6.33 9.72 33.14
N GLU A 115 5.73 10.86 33.48
CA GLU A 115 4.48 11.33 32.87
C GLU A 115 4.76 11.94 31.50
N ILE A 116 4.02 11.48 30.49
CA ILE A 116 4.17 11.92 29.11
C ILE A 116 2.87 12.60 28.69
N ASP A 117 2.99 13.83 28.18
CA ASP A 117 1.84 14.66 27.81
C ASP A 117 1.13 14.23 26.52
N SER A 118 1.83 13.53 25.61
CA SER A 118 1.25 13.04 24.37
C SER A 118 1.95 11.78 23.87
N ILE A 119 1.16 10.82 23.36
CA ILE A 119 1.67 9.58 22.76
C ILE A 119 2.45 9.82 21.46
N LEU A 120 2.16 10.92 20.75
CA LEU A 120 2.83 11.28 19.49
C LEU A 120 3.40 12.71 19.58
N PRO A 121 4.60 12.89 20.14
CA PRO A 121 5.18 14.20 20.38
C PRO A 121 5.60 14.88 19.06
N TYR A 122 5.88 16.19 19.12
CA TYR A 122 6.41 16.96 17.98
C TYR A 122 7.70 16.36 17.39
N SER A 123 8.52 15.68 18.21
CA SER A 123 9.73 14.97 17.75
C SER A 123 9.38 13.78 16.84
N ALA A 124 8.22 13.15 17.00
CA ALA A 124 7.73 12.05 16.18
C ALA A 124 7.08 12.54 14.87
N LEU A 125 6.37 13.66 14.90
CA LEU A 125 5.72 14.25 13.74
C LEU A 125 5.66 15.78 13.87
N LYS A 126 6.38 16.50 12.98
CA LYS A 126 6.31 17.96 12.95
C LYS A 126 5.05 18.42 12.21
N LEU A 127 4.04 18.88 12.95
CA LEU A 127 2.73 19.31 12.44
C LEU A 127 2.57 20.84 12.28
N GLY A 128 3.66 21.61 12.42
CA GLY A 128 3.59 23.08 12.48
C GLY A 128 2.99 23.57 13.80
N SER A 129 2.24 24.67 13.77
CA SER A 129 1.61 25.31 14.94
C SER A 129 0.31 24.63 15.41
N HIS A 130 -0.21 23.64 14.67
CA HIS A 130 -1.56 23.11 14.88
C HIS A 130 -1.60 21.60 15.14
N CYS A 131 -1.02 21.15 16.26
CA CYS A 131 -1.12 19.75 16.72
C CYS A 131 -2.57 19.24 16.87
N GLY A 132 -3.54 20.14 17.11
CA GLY A 132 -4.97 19.80 17.20
C GLY A 132 -5.54 19.15 15.92
N ALA A 133 -4.82 19.18 14.80
CA ALA A 133 -5.29 18.58 13.57
C ALA A 133 -5.47 17.04 13.65
N LEU A 134 -4.85 16.38 14.63
CA LEU A 134 -4.99 14.95 14.90
C LEU A 134 -5.60 14.66 16.28
N GLN A 135 -6.24 15.66 16.91
CA GLN A 135 -6.79 15.51 18.27
C GLN A 135 -7.90 14.44 18.35
N ASN A 136 -8.65 14.22 17.27
CA ASN A 136 -9.69 13.19 17.20
C ASN A 136 -9.17 11.91 16.52
N THR A 137 -7.92 11.54 16.81
CA THR A 137 -7.29 10.31 16.33
C THR A 137 -6.93 9.46 17.54
N LEU A 138 -7.31 8.19 17.50
CA LEU A 138 -6.88 7.20 18.50
C LEU A 138 -5.59 6.53 18.04
N TYR A 139 -4.71 6.25 19.01
CA TYR A 139 -3.42 5.61 18.79
C TYR A 139 -3.29 4.38 19.67
N VAL A 140 -2.63 3.36 19.12
CA VAL A 140 -2.26 2.14 19.81
C VAL A 140 -0.79 2.22 20.18
N TRP A 141 -0.53 2.17 21.48
CA TRP A 141 0.77 1.89 22.06
C TRP A 141 0.94 0.37 22.14
N VAL A 142 2.01 -0.17 21.54
CA VAL A 142 2.33 -1.60 21.60
C VAL A 142 3.79 -1.80 22.01
N PRO A 143 4.09 -2.63 23.01
CA PRO A 143 5.46 -2.85 23.45
C PRO A 143 6.28 -3.61 22.41
N VAL A 144 7.52 -3.18 22.24
CA VAL A 144 8.53 -3.89 21.44
C VAL A 144 9.33 -4.77 22.39
N ILE A 145 9.48 -6.04 22.01
CA ILE A 145 10.25 -7.03 22.75
C ILE A 145 11.54 -7.37 22.00
N ASN A 146 12.56 -7.78 22.73
CA ASN A 146 13.88 -8.18 22.19
C ASN A 146 14.61 -7.07 21.41
N ASP A 147 14.31 -5.79 21.67
CA ASP A 147 15.05 -4.65 21.13
C ASP A 147 15.65 -3.83 22.29
N SER A 148 16.98 -3.69 22.29
CA SER A 148 17.69 -2.99 23.36
C SER A 148 17.39 -1.50 23.37
N ARG A 149 17.08 -0.91 22.21
CA ARG A 149 16.86 0.52 22.03
C ARG A 149 15.38 0.87 22.03
N THR A 150 14.61 0.32 21.10
CA THR A 150 13.20 0.64 20.90
C THR A 150 12.33 -0.10 21.93
N LYS A 151 11.50 0.64 22.67
CA LYS A 151 10.65 0.09 23.73
C LYS A 151 9.20 -0.13 23.30
N PHE A 152 8.71 0.62 22.33
CA PHE A 152 7.33 0.55 21.88
C PHE A 152 7.15 1.11 20.46
N LEU A 153 6.04 0.74 19.82
CA LEU A 153 5.52 1.39 18.63
C LEU A 153 4.26 2.19 18.98
N VAL A 154 4.05 3.27 18.24
CA VAL A 154 2.81 4.05 18.22
C VAL A 154 2.21 3.94 16.83
N ILE A 155 1.03 3.35 16.73
CA ILE A 155 0.32 3.07 15.47
C ILE A 155 -1.05 3.73 15.55
N SER A 156 -1.49 4.48 14.53
CA SER A 156 -2.87 5.01 14.56
C SER A 156 -3.90 3.87 14.45
N CYS A 157 -5.05 3.99 15.12
CA CYS A 157 -6.15 3.04 14.94
C CYS A 157 -6.63 3.00 13.48
N VAL A 158 -6.51 4.11 12.74
CA VAL A 158 -6.82 4.14 11.30
C VAL A 158 -5.86 3.28 10.49
N GLU A 159 -4.59 3.25 10.87
CA GLU A 159 -3.60 2.39 10.23
C GLU A 159 -3.87 0.90 10.52
N LEU A 160 -4.23 0.53 11.75
CA LEU A 160 -4.66 -0.84 12.05
C LEU A 160 -5.90 -1.24 11.26
N TYR A 161 -6.86 -0.33 11.12
CA TYR A 161 -8.05 -0.57 10.33
C TYR A 161 -7.72 -0.75 8.85
N ARG A 162 -6.93 0.17 8.26
CA ARG A 162 -6.46 0.10 6.87
C ARG A 162 -5.76 -1.22 6.59
N PHE A 163 -4.84 -1.61 7.46
CA PHE A 163 -3.99 -2.78 7.25
C PHE A 163 -4.76 -4.10 7.42
N TYR A 164 -5.53 -4.25 8.51
CA TYR A 164 -6.14 -5.54 8.85
C TYR A 164 -7.57 -5.72 8.32
N VAL A 165 -8.34 -4.65 8.13
CA VAL A 165 -9.74 -4.70 7.69
C VAL A 165 -9.93 -4.08 6.30
N GLY A 166 -9.18 -3.03 5.98
CA GLY A 166 -9.24 -2.24 4.74
C GLY A 166 -8.67 -2.96 3.52
N VAL A 167 -8.95 -4.24 3.35
CA VAL A 167 -8.44 -5.07 2.25
C VAL A 167 -9.15 -4.82 0.92
N SER A 168 -10.43 -4.41 0.97
CA SER A 168 -11.19 -4.00 -0.20
C SER A 168 -12.10 -2.82 0.13
N SER A 169 -12.51 -2.11 -0.93
CA SER A 169 -13.43 -0.97 -0.79
C SER A 169 -14.77 -1.34 -0.16
N ARG A 170 -15.28 -2.55 -0.44
CA ARG A 170 -16.53 -3.05 0.16
C ARG A 170 -16.35 -3.51 1.60
N PHE A 171 -15.26 -4.19 1.95
CA PHE A 171 -15.00 -4.63 3.32
C PHE A 171 -14.80 -3.43 4.25
N SER A 172 -13.99 -2.46 3.80
CA SER A 172 -13.72 -1.23 4.55
C SER A 172 -14.97 -0.44 4.90
N ASN A 173 -16.01 -0.45 4.06
CA ASN A 173 -17.25 0.26 4.34
C ASN A 173 -18.25 -0.61 5.11
N SER A 174 -18.40 -1.88 4.71
CA SER A 174 -19.40 -2.78 5.29
C SER A 174 -19.13 -3.16 6.74
N VAL A 175 -17.87 -3.23 7.17
CA VAL A 175 -17.54 -3.45 8.59
C VAL A 175 -18.00 -2.26 9.43
N ILE A 176 -17.71 -1.03 9.01
CA ILE A 176 -18.15 0.20 9.71
C ILE A 176 -19.67 0.35 9.75
N GLN A 177 -20.35 -0.03 8.67
CA GLN A 177 -21.81 0.05 8.57
C GLN A 177 -22.53 -1.18 9.14
N ASN A 178 -21.81 -2.19 9.63
CA ASN A 178 -22.36 -3.49 10.02
C ASN A 178 -23.20 -4.17 8.91
N ALA A 179 -22.79 -3.99 7.65
CA ALA A 179 -23.48 -4.47 6.46
C ALA A 179 -22.68 -5.58 5.74
N HIS A 180 -21.84 -6.31 6.46
CA HIS A 180 -21.01 -7.38 5.88
C HIS A 180 -21.78 -8.70 5.68
N GLN A 181 -22.90 -8.88 6.38
CA GLN A 181 -23.78 -10.05 6.30
C GLN A 181 -24.34 -10.30 4.89
N LYS A 182 -24.50 -9.24 4.09
CA LYS A 182 -24.92 -9.35 2.68
C LYS A 182 -23.91 -10.08 1.79
N TYR A 183 -22.65 -10.18 2.22
CA TYR A 183 -21.60 -10.87 1.48
C TYR A 183 -21.32 -12.27 2.02
N MET A 184 -21.54 -12.46 3.32
CA MET A 184 -21.13 -13.68 4.02
C MET A 184 -21.93 -13.90 5.31
N GLU A 185 -22.05 -15.17 5.69
CA GLU A 185 -22.66 -15.61 6.93
C GLU A 185 -21.71 -16.59 7.65
N TRP A 186 -21.68 -16.54 8.97
CA TRP A 186 -20.88 -17.48 9.77
C TRP A 186 -21.70 -18.69 10.16
N ASN A 187 -21.40 -19.84 9.54
CA ASN A 187 -22.02 -21.13 9.79
C ASN A 187 -21.00 -22.06 10.45
N ASN A 188 -20.77 -21.90 11.75
CA ASN A 188 -19.72 -22.60 12.48
C ASN A 188 -19.58 -24.09 12.07
N PRO A 189 -18.41 -24.56 11.61
CA PRO A 189 -17.10 -23.89 11.54
C PRO A 189 -16.73 -23.27 10.17
N SER A 190 -17.70 -23.08 9.27
CA SER A 190 -17.50 -22.52 7.94
C SER A 190 -17.99 -21.08 7.80
N LEU A 191 -17.41 -20.36 6.84
CA LEU A 191 -17.92 -19.11 6.33
C LEU A 191 -18.76 -19.40 5.08
N LYS A 192 -20.07 -19.20 5.15
CA LYS A 192 -20.95 -19.26 3.99
C LYS A 192 -20.83 -17.96 3.19
N ILE A 193 -20.49 -18.07 1.92
CA ILE A 193 -20.37 -16.93 1.02
C ILE A 193 -21.69 -16.74 0.29
N ASN A 194 -22.28 -15.55 0.43
CA ASN A 194 -23.49 -15.14 -0.29
C ASN A 194 -23.13 -14.41 -1.60
N GLN A 195 -21.95 -13.80 -1.67
CA GLN A 195 -21.41 -13.15 -2.87
C GLN A 195 -19.91 -13.38 -2.96
N SER A 196 -19.39 -13.64 -4.16
CA SER A 196 -17.96 -13.91 -4.40
C SER A 196 -17.03 -12.96 -3.65
N LEU A 197 -16.13 -13.53 -2.84
CA LEU A 197 -15.10 -12.85 -2.06
C LEU A 197 -13.70 -13.16 -2.60
N SER A 198 -12.82 -12.16 -2.63
CA SER A 198 -11.40 -12.39 -2.92
C SER A 198 -10.75 -13.23 -1.81
N ARG A 199 -9.61 -13.86 -2.11
CA ARG A 199 -8.84 -14.66 -1.15
C ARG A 199 -8.47 -13.87 0.12
N LEU A 200 -8.07 -12.61 -0.05
CA LEU A 200 -7.73 -11.72 1.06
C LEU A 200 -8.97 -11.35 1.90
N GLU A 201 -10.11 -11.12 1.26
CA GLU A 201 -11.38 -10.91 1.97
C GLU A 201 -11.81 -12.16 2.72
N ASN A 202 -11.72 -13.34 2.11
CA ASN A 202 -12.01 -14.62 2.75
C ASN A 202 -11.11 -14.84 3.98
N PHE A 203 -9.81 -14.55 3.87
CA PHE A 203 -8.88 -14.65 4.99
C PHE A 203 -9.28 -13.74 6.16
N VAL A 204 -9.53 -12.46 5.87
CA VAL A 204 -9.92 -11.44 6.87
C VAL A 204 -11.27 -11.78 7.49
N ALA A 205 -12.24 -12.17 6.67
CA ALA A 205 -13.56 -12.60 7.10
C ALA A 205 -13.48 -13.81 8.03
N TYR A 206 -12.82 -14.87 7.58
CA TYR A 206 -12.73 -16.11 8.35
C TYR A 206 -12.07 -15.86 9.70
N ARG A 207 -10.93 -15.13 9.72
CA ARG A 207 -10.27 -14.69 10.95
C ARG A 207 -11.20 -13.89 11.87
N GLY A 208 -12.02 -13.01 11.30
CA GLY A 208 -12.98 -12.19 12.01
C GLY A 208 -14.12 -12.97 12.67
N HIS A 209 -14.36 -14.22 12.27
CA HIS A 209 -15.48 -15.01 12.76
C HIS A 209 -15.08 -16.32 13.45
N CYS A 210 -13.90 -16.89 13.15
CA CYS A 210 -13.49 -18.22 13.62
C CYS A 210 -13.17 -18.30 15.12
N SER A 211 -12.94 -17.18 15.81
CA SER A 211 -12.66 -17.14 17.24
C SER A 211 -13.37 -15.99 17.95
N ALA A 212 -13.52 -16.07 19.28
CA ALA A 212 -14.10 -14.99 20.07
C ALA A 212 -13.25 -13.71 20.00
N GLU A 213 -11.93 -13.87 19.99
CA GLU A 213 -10.98 -12.77 19.80
C GLU A 213 -11.14 -12.13 18.41
N GLY A 214 -11.22 -12.94 17.35
CA GLY A 214 -11.45 -12.47 15.99
C GLY A 214 -12.75 -11.69 15.87
N ARG A 215 -13.85 -12.19 16.45
CA ARG A 215 -15.15 -11.51 16.47
C ARG A 215 -15.10 -10.17 17.20
N ARG A 216 -14.38 -10.11 18.33
CA ARG A 216 -14.17 -8.85 19.05
C ARG A 216 -13.41 -7.86 18.19
N TRP A 217 -12.30 -8.28 17.58
CA TRP A 217 -11.51 -7.44 16.68
C TRP A 217 -12.32 -6.89 15.52
N PHE A 218 -12.99 -7.77 14.77
CA PHE A 218 -13.71 -7.42 13.54
C PHE A 218 -14.84 -6.42 13.80
N ASN A 219 -15.54 -6.57 14.94
CA ASN A 219 -16.67 -5.70 15.32
C ASN A 219 -16.26 -4.45 16.12
N THR A 220 -15.01 -4.36 16.63
CA THR A 220 -14.54 -3.22 17.45
C THR A 220 -14.81 -1.86 16.79
N PRO A 221 -14.55 -1.65 15.48
CA PRO A 221 -14.79 -0.36 14.83
C PRO A 221 -16.27 0.05 14.87
N ASN A 222 -17.18 -0.84 14.50
CA ASN A 222 -18.62 -0.54 14.49
C ASN A 222 -19.17 -0.35 15.92
N ASN A 223 -18.77 -1.20 16.86
CA ASN A 223 -19.23 -1.13 18.24
C ASN A 223 -18.84 0.21 18.88
N HIS A 224 -17.61 0.67 18.68
CA HIS A 224 -17.17 1.95 19.21
C HIS A 224 -17.93 3.15 18.62
N LEU A 225 -18.24 3.10 17.32
CA LEU A 225 -19.02 4.13 16.66
C LEU A 225 -20.47 4.16 17.16
N LYS A 226 -21.08 2.98 17.38
CA LYS A 226 -22.41 2.86 17.98
C LYS A 226 -22.42 3.42 19.40
N GLU A 227 -21.45 3.05 20.23
CA GLU A 227 -21.30 3.58 21.60
C GLU A 227 -21.23 5.12 21.59
N THR A 228 -20.40 5.69 20.71
CA THR A 228 -20.25 7.14 20.59
C THR A 228 -21.54 7.81 20.09
N ALA A 229 -22.21 7.21 19.11
CA ALA A 229 -23.49 7.70 18.60
C ALA A 229 -24.60 7.67 19.67
N THR A 230 -24.66 6.62 20.49
CA THR A 230 -25.59 6.53 21.62
C THR A 230 -25.33 7.65 22.63
N ILE A 231 -24.08 7.90 23.01
CA ILE A 231 -23.71 9.00 23.92
C ILE A 231 -24.11 10.36 23.32
N ASN A 232 -23.87 10.54 22.02
CA ASN A 232 -24.22 11.76 21.29
C ASN A 232 -25.73 12.02 21.28
N ASN A 233 -26.55 10.99 21.07
CA ASN A 233 -28.01 11.11 21.08
C ASN A 233 -28.57 11.47 22.46
N SER A 234 -27.87 11.10 23.54
CA SER A 234 -28.26 11.43 24.91
C SER A 234 -27.70 12.76 25.42
N ARG A 235 -26.88 13.47 24.63
CA ARG A 235 -26.26 14.74 25.02
C ARG A 235 -27.01 15.94 24.46
N SER A 236 -27.26 16.93 25.32
CA SER A 236 -27.70 18.28 24.95
C SER A 236 -26.48 19.22 24.87
N GLY A 237 -25.69 19.14 23.79
CA GLY A 237 -24.49 19.96 23.64
C GLY A 237 -23.59 19.53 22.47
N ASN A 238 -22.30 19.88 22.54
CA ASN A 238 -21.32 19.52 21.52
C ASN A 238 -21.20 18.00 21.40
N TYR A 239 -21.50 17.49 20.19
CA TYR A 239 -21.33 16.09 19.83
C TYR A 239 -19.87 15.68 19.92
N LEU A 240 -19.63 14.50 20.48
CA LEU A 240 -18.34 13.84 20.43
C LEU A 240 -18.01 13.47 18.98
N PRO A 241 -16.76 13.66 18.55
CA PRO A 241 -16.33 13.26 17.22
C PRO A 241 -16.39 11.73 17.09
N LEU A 242 -16.85 11.25 15.94
CA LEU A 242 -16.84 9.82 15.61
C LEU A 242 -15.42 9.37 15.26
N MET A 243 -14.68 8.86 16.23
CA MET A 243 -13.31 8.39 16.04
C MET A 243 -13.28 6.92 15.61
N LEU A 244 -12.35 6.56 14.73
CA LEU A 244 -12.16 5.16 14.34
C LEU A 244 -11.29 4.44 15.37
N LYS A 245 -11.83 3.39 15.99
CA LYS A 245 -11.11 2.51 16.91
C LYS A 245 -10.89 1.15 16.28
N ALA A 246 -9.65 0.69 16.24
CA ALA A 246 -9.29 -0.63 15.76
C ALA A 246 -8.16 -1.20 16.61
N ILE A 247 -8.10 -2.52 16.68
CA ILE A 247 -7.12 -3.29 17.47
C ILE A 247 -6.44 -4.35 16.58
N PHE A 248 -5.43 -5.04 17.13
CA PHE A 248 -4.85 -6.19 16.45
C PHE A 248 -5.87 -7.35 16.37
N PRO A 249 -5.83 -8.16 15.29
CA PRO A 249 -6.70 -9.32 15.14
C PRO A 249 -6.34 -10.54 16.01
N PHE A 250 -5.34 -10.42 16.86
CA PHE A 250 -4.76 -11.50 17.63
C PHE A 250 -4.00 -10.96 18.84
N SER A 251 -3.83 -11.82 19.83
CA SER A 251 -3.05 -11.58 21.03
C SER A 251 -1.73 -12.36 20.98
N GLY A 252 -0.71 -11.79 21.62
CA GLY A 252 0.62 -12.36 21.77
C GLY A 252 1.66 -11.78 20.81
N LYS A 253 2.70 -12.56 20.54
CA LYS A 253 3.90 -12.07 19.84
C LYS A 253 3.71 -12.10 18.32
N THR A 254 4.19 -11.07 17.64
CA THR A 254 4.30 -11.01 16.17
C THR A 254 5.46 -10.12 15.75
N THR A 255 5.84 -10.20 14.47
CA THR A 255 6.82 -9.31 13.84
C THR A 255 6.11 -8.35 12.90
N LEU A 256 6.53 -7.08 12.91
CA LEU A 256 6.00 -6.03 12.04
C LEU A 256 7.13 -5.37 11.26
N THR A 257 6.97 -5.28 9.94
CA THR A 257 7.76 -4.40 9.08
C THR A 257 6.96 -3.12 8.87
N ILE A 258 7.56 -1.98 9.18
CA ILE A 258 6.88 -0.68 9.21
C ILE A 258 7.68 0.39 8.46
N ALA A 259 6.98 1.36 7.91
CA ALA A 259 7.53 2.66 7.51
C ALA A 259 7.16 3.69 8.58
N GLY A 260 8.10 4.54 8.96
CA GLY A 260 7.88 5.41 10.11
C GLY A 260 9.11 6.20 10.54
N LYS A 261 9.09 6.65 11.80
CA LYS A 261 10.17 7.46 12.37
C LYS A 261 10.43 7.12 13.83
N ASN A 262 11.72 6.99 14.18
CA ASN A 262 12.15 6.86 15.56
C ASN A 262 12.02 8.20 16.30
N PHE A 263 11.59 8.17 17.55
CA PHE A 263 11.54 9.34 18.41
C PHE A 263 11.85 8.97 19.87
N ASN A 264 12.25 9.96 20.66
CA ASN A 264 12.55 9.79 22.08
C ASN A 264 11.50 10.54 22.91
N LEU A 265 10.90 9.84 23.88
CA LEU A 265 10.01 10.41 24.91
C LEU A 265 10.70 10.65 26.25
N GLY A 266 11.89 10.07 26.44
CA GLY A 266 12.67 10.24 27.66
C GLY A 266 13.57 11.46 27.64
N THR A 267 14.25 11.70 28.75
CA THR A 267 15.30 12.72 28.84
C THR A 267 16.56 12.27 28.11
N ARG A 268 17.59 13.14 28.03
CA ARG A 268 18.91 12.73 27.52
C ARG A 268 19.56 11.66 28.41
N GLU A 269 19.32 11.73 29.71
CA GLU A 269 19.90 10.83 30.73
C GLU A 269 19.15 9.51 30.83
N ASN A 270 17.83 9.51 30.59
CA ASN A 270 16.99 8.32 30.58
C ASN A 270 16.16 8.27 29.28
N PRO A 271 16.78 7.91 28.14
CA PRO A 271 16.08 7.90 26.86
C PRO A 271 15.06 6.76 26.80
N CYS A 272 13.86 7.09 26.33
CA CYS A 272 12.80 6.15 26.05
C CYS A 272 12.45 6.20 24.56
N TRP A 273 13.11 5.37 23.77
CA TRP A 273 12.93 5.36 22.32
C TRP A 273 11.67 4.60 21.92
N GLY A 274 10.83 5.25 21.13
CA GLY A 274 9.69 4.68 20.44
C GLY A 274 9.80 4.86 18.93
N VAL A 275 8.87 4.24 18.21
CA VAL A 275 8.72 4.44 16.77
C VAL A 275 7.29 4.82 16.44
N HIS A 276 7.13 5.90 15.68
CA HIS A 276 5.87 6.22 15.05
C HIS A 276 5.76 5.35 13.81
N ALA A 277 5.00 4.27 13.94
CA ALA A 277 4.72 3.32 12.87
C ALA A 277 3.61 3.91 11.99
N ALA A 278 4.01 4.86 11.13
CA ALA A 278 3.12 5.59 10.25
C ALA A 278 2.37 4.65 9.30
N ASN A 279 3.05 3.61 8.79
CA ASN A 279 2.43 2.59 7.94
C ASN A 279 2.99 1.20 8.29
N ILE A 280 2.12 0.22 8.45
CA ILE A 280 2.45 -1.20 8.52
C ILE A 280 2.53 -1.72 7.09
N ILE A 281 3.63 -2.41 6.80
CA ILE A 281 3.92 -2.98 5.48
C ILE A 281 3.67 -4.49 5.50
N LYS A 282 4.12 -5.17 6.56
CA LYS A 282 4.05 -6.63 6.68
C LYS A 282 3.83 -7.04 8.12
N CYS A 283 3.06 -8.10 8.31
CA CYS A 283 2.85 -8.78 9.59
C CYS A 283 3.27 -10.25 9.46
N GLY A 284 4.22 -10.68 10.29
CA GLY A 284 4.74 -12.05 10.33
C GLY A 284 4.03 -12.96 11.33
N ARG A 285 2.79 -12.63 11.73
CA ARG A 285 1.97 -13.51 12.57
C ARG A 285 1.70 -14.80 11.78
N PRO A 286 2.10 -15.98 12.28
CA PRO A 286 1.77 -17.25 11.62
C PRO A 286 0.27 -17.50 11.66
N ILE A 287 -0.19 -18.35 10.76
CA ILE A 287 -1.60 -18.76 10.74
C ILE A 287 -1.91 -19.68 11.91
N ASP A 288 -3.07 -19.46 12.52
CA ASP A 288 -3.59 -20.21 13.67
C ASP A 288 -4.99 -20.81 13.39
N PHE A 289 -5.44 -20.80 12.13
CA PHE A 289 -6.71 -21.37 11.69
C PHE A 289 -6.62 -21.94 10.27
N GLN A 290 -7.56 -22.81 9.91
CA GLN A 290 -7.72 -23.34 8.55
C GLN A 290 -9.07 -22.88 7.99
N PRO A 291 -9.11 -22.02 6.95
CA PRO A 291 -10.35 -21.51 6.40
C PRO A 291 -11.21 -22.61 5.77
N LYS A 292 -12.45 -22.73 6.26
CA LYS A 292 -13.52 -23.54 5.66
C LYS A 292 -14.56 -22.62 5.06
N ILE A 293 -14.76 -22.72 3.76
CA ILE A 293 -15.64 -21.84 2.99
C ILE A 293 -16.74 -22.67 2.36
N THR A 294 -17.99 -22.27 2.61
CA THR A 294 -19.16 -22.91 2.00
C THR A 294 -19.85 -21.97 1.04
N PHE A 295 -20.43 -22.49 -0.05
CA PHE A 295 -21.11 -21.66 -1.06
C PHE A 295 -22.33 -22.37 -1.65
N ASP A 296 -23.32 -21.58 -2.06
CA ASP A 296 -24.53 -22.10 -2.71
C ASP A 296 -24.30 -22.27 -4.21
N THR A 297 -24.78 -23.36 -4.80
CA THR A 297 -24.56 -23.66 -6.23
C THR A 297 -25.15 -22.64 -7.21
N SER A 298 -26.11 -21.83 -6.76
CA SER A 298 -26.73 -20.74 -7.53
C SER A 298 -25.99 -19.40 -7.38
N SER A 299 -25.19 -19.23 -6.33
CA SER A 299 -24.18 -18.18 -6.29
C SER A 299 -23.08 -18.61 -7.25
N ASN A 300 -22.76 -17.78 -8.27
CA ASN A 300 -21.78 -18.09 -9.32
C ASN A 300 -20.68 -19.00 -8.79
N THR A 301 -20.53 -20.18 -9.41
CA THR A 301 -19.48 -21.16 -9.09
C THR A 301 -18.25 -20.42 -8.63
N PRO A 302 -17.72 -20.66 -7.40
CA PRO A 302 -16.47 -20.06 -7.02
C PRO A 302 -15.51 -20.44 -8.12
N SER A 303 -15.01 -19.41 -8.78
CA SER A 303 -13.87 -19.43 -9.65
C SER A 303 -13.02 -20.64 -9.34
N LYS A 304 -13.01 -21.64 -10.24
CA LYS A 304 -11.96 -22.66 -10.20
C LYS A 304 -10.66 -21.89 -10.03
N TRP A 305 -9.83 -22.34 -9.07
CA TRP A 305 -8.50 -21.82 -8.86
C TRP A 305 -7.82 -21.69 -10.21
N SER A 306 -7.77 -20.46 -10.72
CA SER A 306 -6.88 -20.09 -11.79
C SER A 306 -5.83 -19.25 -11.11
N SER A 307 -4.60 -19.73 -11.16
CA SER A 307 -3.40 -19.02 -10.73
C SER A 307 -3.14 -17.74 -11.56
N GLY A 308 -4.16 -17.23 -12.26
CA GLY A 308 -4.06 -16.16 -13.23
C GLY A 308 -4.07 -14.79 -12.58
N VAL A 309 -3.22 -13.93 -13.11
CA VAL A 309 -3.24 -12.49 -12.85
C VAL A 309 -4.45 -11.91 -13.60
N ASP A 310 -5.62 -11.79 -12.95
CA ASP A 310 -6.81 -11.15 -13.54
C ASP A 310 -6.90 -9.65 -13.20
N ASP A 311 -7.72 -8.93 -13.97
CA ASP A 311 -7.72 -7.47 -14.20
C ASP A 311 -7.42 -6.57 -12.99
N ASP A 312 -6.30 -5.84 -13.09
CA ASP A 312 -6.11 -4.57 -12.36
C ASP A 312 -7.30 -3.62 -12.70
N PRO A 313 -7.73 -2.76 -11.76
CA PRO A 313 -8.78 -1.78 -12.04
C PRO A 313 -8.38 -0.93 -13.25
N VAL A 314 -9.26 -0.89 -14.25
CA VAL A 314 -9.09 -0.07 -15.46
C VAL A 314 -8.87 1.38 -15.06
N ASP A 315 -7.72 1.90 -15.48
CA ASP A 315 -7.47 3.32 -15.60
C ASP A 315 -8.21 3.75 -16.88
N ASP A 316 -9.33 4.46 -16.71
CA ASP A 316 -10.21 4.91 -17.80
C ASP A 316 -9.51 5.90 -18.76
N ASN A 317 -8.28 6.34 -18.42
CA ASN A 317 -7.43 7.21 -19.22
C ASN A 317 -6.01 6.61 -19.39
N ASP A 318 -5.88 5.44 -20.01
CA ASP A 318 -4.55 4.91 -20.35
C ASP A 318 -4.12 5.37 -21.75
N ASP A 319 -3.18 6.32 -21.79
CA ASP A 319 -2.62 6.87 -23.04
C ASP A 319 -1.96 5.80 -23.94
N PHE A 320 -1.79 4.57 -23.45
CA PHE A 320 -1.19 3.44 -24.18
C PHE A 320 -2.21 2.39 -24.68
N GLU A 321 -3.53 2.61 -24.58
CA GLU A 321 -4.55 1.59 -24.94
C GLU A 321 -4.39 1.04 -26.38
N GLY A 322 -4.20 1.90 -27.37
CA GLY A 322 -4.15 1.50 -28.79
C GLY A 322 -2.82 0.90 -29.26
N GLU A 323 -1.81 0.79 -28.39
CA GLU A 323 -0.57 0.06 -28.72
C GLU A 323 -0.77 -1.46 -28.83
N ASN A 324 -1.93 -1.94 -28.37
CA ASN A 324 -2.24 -3.35 -28.20
C ASN A 324 -3.29 -3.88 -29.19
N ASP A 325 -3.72 -3.09 -30.16
CA ASP A 325 -4.74 -3.51 -31.13
C ASP A 325 -4.16 -4.24 -32.34
N SER A 326 -4.78 -5.38 -32.63
CA SER A 326 -4.93 -6.01 -33.94
C SER A 326 -6.42 -6.43 -34.04
N ASP A 327 -7.19 -5.66 -34.80
CA ASP A 327 -8.50 -5.95 -35.41
C ASP A 327 -9.42 -7.03 -34.81
N GLU A 328 -9.77 -6.95 -33.53
CA GLU A 328 -10.98 -7.62 -33.02
C GLU A 328 -11.78 -6.60 -32.20
N ASN A 329 -12.94 -6.22 -32.76
CA ASN A 329 -14.00 -5.45 -32.11
C ASN A 329 -14.56 -6.25 -30.92
N GLU A 330 -13.86 -6.23 -29.79
CA GLU A 330 -14.52 -6.49 -28.51
C GLU A 330 -15.14 -5.17 -28.05
N GLU A 331 -16.47 -5.11 -28.16
CA GLU A 331 -17.27 -4.01 -27.62
C GLU A 331 -16.86 -3.75 -26.17
N LYS A 332 -16.42 -2.51 -25.90
CA LYS A 332 -16.15 -2.01 -24.55
C LYS A 332 -17.43 -2.15 -23.71
N LYS A 333 -17.56 -3.24 -22.95
CA LYS A 333 -18.53 -3.33 -21.85
C LYS A 333 -18.03 -2.48 -20.69
N THR A 334 -18.23 -1.17 -20.80
CA THR A 334 -18.18 -0.24 -19.68
C THR A 334 -19.42 -0.45 -18.80
N GLY A 335 -19.36 -1.47 -17.93
CA GLY A 335 -20.33 -1.68 -16.85
C GLY A 335 -19.74 -1.22 -15.52
N GLY A 336 -20.44 -0.32 -14.84
CA GLY A 336 -20.09 0.19 -13.51
C GLY A 336 -20.14 -0.87 -12.41
N ARG A 337 -19.66 -0.49 -11.22
CA ARG A 337 -19.45 -1.28 -9.99
C ARG A 337 -18.20 -2.19 -9.98
N ARG A 338 -17.00 -1.60 -9.92
CA ARG A 338 -15.75 -2.36 -9.70
C ARG A 338 -15.34 -2.36 -8.23
N ILE A 339 -15.15 -3.56 -7.66
CA ILE A 339 -14.54 -3.76 -6.34
C ILE A 339 -13.06 -3.40 -6.47
N GLY A 340 -12.59 -2.40 -5.71
CA GLY A 340 -11.18 -2.05 -5.65
C GLY A 340 -10.52 -2.78 -4.49
N ILE A 341 -9.60 -3.71 -4.77
CA ILE A 341 -8.65 -4.20 -3.76
C ILE A 341 -7.74 -3.03 -3.40
N LEU A 342 -7.69 -2.70 -2.11
CA LEU A 342 -7.03 -1.48 -1.65
C LEU A 342 -5.53 -1.69 -1.40
N ASN A 343 -5.10 -2.93 -1.18
CA ASN A 343 -3.69 -3.30 -1.05
C ASN A 343 -3.40 -4.63 -1.74
N PRO A 344 -2.79 -4.64 -2.95
CA PRO A 344 -2.52 -5.86 -3.71
C PRO A 344 -1.26 -6.62 -3.23
N SER A 345 -0.57 -6.16 -2.17
CA SER A 345 0.63 -6.83 -1.67
C SER A 345 0.32 -7.94 -0.66
N ASN A 346 1.22 -8.92 -0.58
CA ASN A 346 1.19 -9.95 0.46
C ASN A 346 1.60 -9.35 1.82
N GLN A 347 0.62 -8.78 2.51
CA GLN A 347 0.78 -8.10 3.79
C GLN A 347 0.79 -9.07 5.00
N PHE A 348 0.36 -10.32 4.80
CA PHE A 348 0.27 -11.35 5.84
C PHE A 348 1.09 -12.58 5.46
N GLU A 349 2.20 -12.83 6.15
CA GLU A 349 2.99 -14.06 5.91
C GLU A 349 2.17 -15.34 6.12
N ALA A 350 1.14 -15.28 6.99
CA ALA A 350 0.17 -16.35 7.20
C ALA A 350 -0.58 -16.81 5.94
N MET A 351 -0.65 -15.98 4.88
CA MET A 351 -1.33 -16.36 3.64
C MET A 351 -0.46 -17.20 2.71
N ASN A 352 0.85 -17.27 2.96
CA ASN A 352 1.82 -18.01 2.16
C ASN A 352 1.49 -19.50 2.23
N GLY A 353 1.15 -20.10 1.08
CA GLY A 353 0.81 -21.52 0.99
C GLY A 353 -0.52 -21.92 1.68
N LEU A 354 -1.32 -20.97 2.15
CA LEU A 354 -2.62 -21.27 2.79
C LEU A 354 -3.58 -21.91 1.78
N LYS A 355 -4.25 -22.99 2.18
CA LYS A 355 -5.33 -23.59 1.39
C LYS A 355 -6.68 -23.18 1.96
N PHE A 356 -7.64 -22.91 1.09
CA PHE A 356 -9.03 -22.68 1.46
C PHE A 356 -9.81 -23.93 1.08
N ASP A 357 -10.51 -24.51 2.05
CA ASP A 357 -11.33 -25.69 1.81
C ASP A 357 -12.72 -25.21 1.38
N TYR A 358 -13.05 -25.39 0.10
CA TYR A 358 -14.32 -24.98 -0.48
C TYR A 358 -15.28 -26.16 -0.57
N GLU A 359 -16.43 -26.05 0.09
CA GLU A 359 -17.48 -27.07 0.10
C GLU A 359 -18.81 -26.50 -0.41
N PRO A 360 -19.45 -27.11 -1.42
CA PRO A 360 -20.80 -26.69 -1.82
C PRO A 360 -21.81 -27.06 -0.73
N THR A 361 -22.73 -26.16 -0.41
CA THR A 361 -23.82 -26.41 0.56
C THR A 361 -24.92 -27.31 -0.01
N GLY A 362 -25.04 -27.38 -1.34
CA GLY A 362 -26.16 -28.05 -2.01
C GLY A 362 -27.46 -27.25 -1.97
N ASP A 363 -27.47 -26.07 -1.35
CA ASP A 363 -28.63 -25.18 -1.33
C ASP A 363 -28.82 -24.51 -2.71
N THR A 364 -30.03 -24.62 -3.25
CA THR A 364 -30.44 -23.96 -4.51
C THR A 364 -31.13 -22.62 -4.27
N LYS A 365 -31.46 -22.30 -3.02
CA LYS A 365 -32.19 -21.08 -2.66
C LYS A 365 -31.26 -19.88 -2.68
N ASN A 366 -31.53 -18.92 -3.57
CA ASN A 366 -30.82 -17.64 -3.60
C ASN A 366 -31.29 -16.76 -2.43
N PRO A 367 -30.44 -16.44 -1.44
CA PRO A 367 -30.84 -15.67 -0.25
C PRO A 367 -31.17 -14.20 -0.58
N VAL A 368 -30.74 -13.69 -1.74
CA VAL A 368 -30.93 -12.28 -2.13
C VAL A 368 -32.42 -11.94 -2.41
N TYR A 369 -33.25 -12.92 -2.73
CA TYR A 369 -34.65 -12.69 -3.11
C TYR A 369 -35.66 -12.69 -1.95
N ASN A 370 -35.22 -12.85 -0.70
CA ASN A 370 -36.12 -12.96 0.45
C ASN A 370 -35.93 -11.86 1.52
N ASP A 371 -35.17 -10.79 1.24
CA ASP A 371 -35.01 -9.69 2.21
C ASP A 371 -36.10 -8.60 2.03
N PRO A 372 -37.00 -8.38 3.00
CA PRO A 372 -38.07 -7.36 2.92
C PRO A 372 -37.57 -5.92 2.99
N TYR A 373 -36.27 -5.69 3.23
CA TYR A 373 -35.71 -4.36 3.47
C TYR A 373 -35.19 -3.64 2.21
N GLY A 374 -35.40 -4.21 1.01
CA GLY A 374 -34.92 -3.67 -0.27
C GLY A 374 -35.61 -2.39 -0.77
N GLU A 375 -36.73 -1.96 -0.19
CA GLU A 375 -37.59 -0.90 -0.77
C GLU A 375 -37.31 0.54 -0.33
N TYR A 376 -36.42 0.80 0.64
CA TYR A 376 -36.37 2.14 1.29
C TYR A 376 -35.25 3.11 0.87
N LEU A 377 -34.51 2.87 -0.22
CA LEU A 377 -33.38 3.75 -0.60
C LEU A 377 -33.41 4.24 -2.05
N GLN A 378 -34.61 4.53 -2.59
CA GLN A 378 -34.75 5.41 -3.76
C GLN A 378 -34.93 6.85 -3.29
N GLY A 379 -33.88 7.67 -3.44
CA GLY A 379 -33.90 9.08 -3.09
C GLY A 379 -32.90 9.88 -3.91
N ASN A 380 -33.43 10.60 -4.89
CA ASN A 380 -32.77 11.51 -5.82
C ASN A 380 -31.81 12.51 -5.16
N GLY A 381 -30.69 12.79 -5.82
CA GLY A 381 -29.86 13.96 -5.56
C GLY A 381 -28.57 13.88 -6.35
N GLY A 382 -28.47 14.64 -7.45
CA GLY A 382 -27.32 14.75 -8.34
C GLY A 382 -26.19 15.61 -7.78
N SER A 383 -24.96 15.11 -7.85
CA SER A 383 -23.72 15.88 -8.01
C SER A 383 -22.57 14.94 -8.39
N ASP A 384 -21.89 15.26 -9.48
CA ASP A 384 -20.71 14.56 -10.02
C ASP A 384 -19.62 14.25 -8.97
N ASP A 385 -18.91 13.14 -9.19
CA ASP A 385 -17.85 12.50 -8.37
C ASP A 385 -18.27 11.48 -7.30
N THR A 386 -19.54 11.09 -7.23
CA THR A 386 -19.93 9.87 -6.49
C THR A 386 -20.00 8.67 -7.43
N LEU A 387 -19.43 7.53 -7.03
CA LEU A 387 -19.78 6.21 -7.58
C LEU A 387 -21.26 5.98 -7.29
N TYR A 388 -22.10 6.55 -8.18
CA TYR A 388 -23.53 6.41 -8.18
C TYR A 388 -23.88 4.97 -8.40
N ASP A 389 -24.97 4.63 -7.78
CA ASP A 389 -25.66 3.40 -7.99
C ASP A 389 -27.13 3.76 -8.09
N PRO A 390 -27.73 3.46 -9.24
CA PRO A 390 -29.01 2.81 -9.20
C PRO A 390 -28.94 1.50 -9.99
N ASP A 391 -29.61 0.52 -9.41
CA ASP A 391 -30.11 -0.69 -10.04
C ASP A 391 -29.12 -1.83 -10.34
N THR A 392 -29.24 -2.83 -9.47
CA THR A 392 -29.25 -4.26 -9.78
C THR A 392 -29.55 -4.58 -11.24
N GLU A 393 -28.49 -4.86 -12.01
CA GLU A 393 -28.31 -6.05 -12.86
C GLU A 393 -27.06 -5.85 -13.70
N GLY A 394 -25.99 -6.56 -13.37
CA GLY A 394 -24.75 -6.48 -14.13
C GLY A 394 -23.74 -7.43 -13.53
N ASN A 395 -23.27 -8.38 -14.34
CA ASN A 395 -22.24 -9.35 -14.00
C ASN A 395 -21.13 -8.65 -13.22
N SER A 396 -21.03 -8.96 -11.93
CA SER A 396 -19.94 -8.50 -11.09
C SER A 396 -18.66 -9.02 -11.74
N SER A 397 -17.86 -8.17 -12.39
CA SER A 397 -16.58 -8.61 -12.92
C SER A 397 -15.79 -9.22 -11.78
N GLU A 398 -15.63 -10.54 -11.85
CA GLU A 398 -15.00 -11.38 -10.85
C GLU A 398 -13.52 -10.98 -10.76
N SER A 399 -13.19 -10.08 -9.83
CA SER A 399 -11.80 -9.75 -9.51
C SER A 399 -11.18 -10.93 -8.75
N LYS A 400 -10.76 -11.94 -9.50
CA LYS A 400 -9.94 -13.06 -9.02
C LYS A 400 -8.48 -12.61 -8.99
N PHE A 401 -8.15 -11.63 -8.16
CA PHE A 401 -6.75 -11.25 -8.06
C PHE A 401 -6.03 -12.20 -7.12
N ASP A 402 -5.06 -12.93 -7.68
CA ASP A 402 -4.01 -13.57 -6.94
C ASP A 402 -2.66 -13.22 -7.61
N SER A 403 -1.93 -12.26 -7.04
CA SER A 403 -0.49 -12.15 -7.27
C SER A 403 0.25 -12.29 -5.95
N HIS A 404 0.01 -13.40 -5.26
CA HIS A 404 0.92 -13.87 -4.23
C HIS A 404 2.27 -14.23 -4.88
N ILE A 405 3.15 -13.23 -4.95
CA ILE A 405 4.53 -13.46 -5.34
C ILE A 405 5.33 -13.70 -4.08
N ASP A 406 5.51 -14.97 -3.71
CA ASP A 406 6.14 -15.33 -2.43
C ASP A 406 7.66 -15.40 -2.49
N THR A 407 8.25 -15.28 -3.68
CA THR A 407 9.69 -15.43 -3.93
C THR A 407 10.19 -14.44 -4.95
N VAL A 408 11.39 -13.91 -4.72
CA VAL A 408 12.15 -13.16 -5.74
C VAL A 408 13.05 -14.14 -6.49
N ASP A 409 13.09 -14.04 -7.81
CA ASP A 409 13.98 -14.87 -8.63
C ASP A 409 15.44 -14.71 -8.19
N ARG A 410 16.21 -15.80 -8.28
CA ARG A 410 17.59 -15.88 -7.81
C ARG A 410 18.46 -14.72 -8.32
N LYS A 411 18.30 -14.29 -9.57
CA LYS A 411 19.12 -13.19 -10.13
C LYS A 411 18.74 -11.82 -9.57
N LEU A 412 17.45 -11.55 -9.39
CA LEU A 412 17.01 -10.30 -8.75
C LEU A 412 17.36 -10.31 -7.25
N SER A 413 17.43 -11.48 -6.62
CA SER A 413 17.90 -11.62 -5.23
C SER A 413 19.38 -11.24 -5.06
N ASP A 414 20.22 -11.51 -6.06
CA ASP A 414 21.63 -11.13 -6.03
C ASP A 414 21.79 -9.61 -6.14
N PHE A 415 21.00 -8.94 -6.99
CA PHE A 415 20.96 -7.48 -7.03
C PHE A 415 20.55 -6.88 -5.68
N ILE A 416 19.52 -7.43 -5.03
CA ILE A 416 19.05 -6.99 -3.70
C ILE A 416 20.15 -7.14 -2.65
N LYS A 417 20.88 -8.27 -2.65
CA LYS A 417 22.02 -8.46 -1.74
C LYS A 417 23.15 -7.46 -2.02
N MET A 418 23.44 -7.21 -3.29
CA MET A 418 24.44 -6.22 -3.71
C MET A 418 24.12 -4.81 -3.18
N ILE A 419 22.84 -4.41 -3.08
CA ILE A 419 22.44 -3.10 -2.52
C ILE A 419 22.98 -2.87 -1.10
N LYS A 420 23.14 -3.93 -0.29
CA LYS A 420 23.75 -3.81 1.05
C LYS A 420 25.21 -3.35 0.94
N HIS A 421 25.99 -3.95 0.05
CA HIS A 421 27.38 -3.53 -0.20
C HIS A 421 27.46 -2.14 -0.84
N LEU A 422 26.55 -1.82 -1.76
CA LEU A 422 26.49 -0.49 -2.36
C LEU A 422 26.26 0.58 -1.28
N ARG A 423 25.35 0.31 -0.34
CA ARG A 423 25.08 1.20 0.80
C ARG A 423 26.32 1.43 1.67
N ASP A 424 27.16 0.42 1.86
CA ASP A 424 28.42 0.57 2.61
C ASP A 424 29.45 1.38 1.81
N ASN A 425 29.57 1.11 0.51
CA ASN A 425 30.53 1.80 -0.37
C ASN A 425 30.25 3.31 -0.47
N VAL A 426 28.99 3.69 -0.64
CA VAL A 426 28.62 5.10 -0.87
C VAL A 426 28.52 5.95 0.41
N GLN A 427 28.60 5.33 1.59
CA GLN A 427 28.59 6.07 2.86
C GLN A 427 29.72 7.08 2.98
N LYS A 428 30.89 6.79 2.42
CA LYS A 428 32.04 7.72 2.39
C LYS A 428 31.73 9.02 1.63
N HIS A 429 30.78 8.95 0.67
CA HIS A 429 30.27 10.11 -0.09
C HIS A 429 29.06 10.77 0.56
N LYS A 430 28.59 10.26 1.70
CA LYS A 430 27.36 10.69 2.41
C LYS A 430 26.08 10.50 1.60
N TRP A 431 26.11 9.66 0.57
CA TRP A 431 24.92 9.32 -0.19
C TRP A 431 24.04 8.35 0.60
N THR A 432 22.74 8.34 0.30
CA THR A 432 21.80 7.41 0.92
C THR A 432 21.11 6.54 -0.13
N VAL A 433 20.97 5.25 0.16
CA VAL A 433 20.42 4.25 -0.77
C VAL A 433 19.14 3.67 -0.21
N ASN A 434 18.01 3.93 -0.89
CA ASN A 434 16.67 3.56 -0.47
C ASN A 434 15.95 2.77 -1.57
N SER A 435 15.35 1.63 -1.23
CA SER A 435 14.40 0.99 -2.13
C SER A 435 13.10 1.78 -2.24
N ARG A 436 12.56 1.87 -3.45
CA ARG A 436 11.35 2.58 -3.84
C ARG A 436 10.34 1.58 -4.41
N SER A 437 9.07 1.97 -4.49
CA SER A 437 8.05 1.16 -5.14
C SER A 437 6.83 1.97 -5.55
N CYS A 438 6.23 1.63 -6.68
CA CYS A 438 4.99 2.25 -7.15
C CYS A 438 3.75 1.43 -6.78
N ARG A 439 3.85 0.10 -6.65
CA ARG A 439 2.71 -0.81 -6.44
C ARG A 439 2.94 -1.87 -5.35
N ALA A 440 2.42 -3.09 -5.56
CA ALA A 440 2.53 -4.23 -4.67
C ALA A 440 4.00 -4.44 -4.29
N THR A 441 4.25 -4.41 -2.99
CA THR A 441 5.58 -4.45 -2.41
C THR A 441 5.87 -5.84 -1.87
N LEU A 442 6.91 -6.48 -2.40
CA LEU A 442 7.57 -7.57 -1.71
C LEU A 442 8.71 -6.96 -0.90
N ASN A 443 8.81 -7.33 0.38
CA ASN A 443 10.00 -7.00 1.16
C ASN A 443 10.89 -8.24 1.19
N VAL A 444 12.08 -8.12 0.61
CA VAL A 444 13.09 -9.18 0.57
C VAL A 444 14.38 -8.60 1.13
N GLU A 445 14.86 -9.22 2.21
CA GLU A 445 16.08 -8.83 2.90
C GLU A 445 16.16 -7.33 3.31
N GLY A 446 15.00 -6.72 3.59
CA GLY A 446 14.90 -5.31 3.98
C GLY A 446 14.67 -4.35 2.81
N GLU A 447 14.80 -4.82 1.56
CA GLU A 447 14.57 -4.02 0.36
C GLU A 447 13.17 -4.26 -0.21
N VAL A 448 12.61 -3.23 -0.82
CA VAL A 448 11.32 -3.31 -1.51
C VAL A 448 11.50 -3.63 -2.98
N VAL A 449 10.82 -4.68 -3.43
CA VAL A 449 10.66 -5.05 -4.83
C VAL A 449 9.22 -4.77 -5.25
N THR A 450 9.06 -4.19 -6.43
CA THR A 450 7.75 -3.93 -7.04
C THR A 450 7.54 -4.82 -8.26
N THR A 451 6.35 -4.82 -8.83
CA THR A 451 6.03 -5.57 -10.05
C THR A 451 5.82 -4.66 -11.25
N PHE A 452 5.99 -5.22 -12.44
CA PHE A 452 5.49 -4.61 -13.68
C PHE A 452 3.96 -4.49 -13.65
N LEU A 453 3.45 -3.70 -14.59
CA LEU A 453 2.02 -3.43 -14.73
C LEU A 453 1.34 -4.57 -15.49
N HIS A 454 0.14 -4.93 -15.07
CA HIS A 454 -0.69 -5.87 -15.83
C HIS A 454 -1.09 -5.25 -17.17
N SER A 455 -1.04 -6.04 -18.24
CA SER A 455 -1.47 -5.61 -19.57
C SER A 455 -2.95 -5.94 -19.77
N LYS A 456 -3.76 -4.95 -20.16
CA LYS A 456 -5.21 -5.06 -20.42
C LYS A 456 -5.61 -6.17 -21.41
N LYS A 457 -4.68 -6.72 -22.19
CA LYS A 457 -4.94 -7.79 -23.17
C LYS A 457 -4.00 -8.99 -22.95
N ARG A 458 -4.59 -10.20 -22.93
CA ARG A 458 -3.94 -11.53 -22.81
C ARG A 458 -2.73 -11.75 -23.74
N LYS A 459 -2.64 -11.03 -24.87
CA LYS A 459 -1.65 -11.26 -25.94
C LYS A 459 -0.24 -10.72 -25.64
N LYS A 460 0.03 -10.04 -24.50
CA LYS A 460 1.40 -9.66 -24.09
C LYS A 460 1.76 -10.24 -22.71
N SER A 461 2.24 -11.48 -22.71
CA SER A 461 2.71 -12.22 -21.53
C SER A 461 4.14 -11.86 -21.09
N TRP A 462 4.73 -10.77 -21.58
CA TRP A 462 6.11 -10.43 -21.24
C TRP A 462 6.25 -9.99 -19.78
N SER A 463 5.27 -9.25 -19.28
CA SER A 463 5.13 -8.91 -17.86
C SER A 463 4.68 -10.10 -17.01
N LEU A 464 4.48 -11.29 -17.58
CA LEU A 464 4.11 -12.52 -16.86
C LEU A 464 5.28 -13.52 -16.85
N MET A 465 5.48 -14.25 -15.74
CA MET A 465 6.55 -15.25 -15.59
C MET A 465 6.00 -16.71 -15.69
N PRO A 466 6.69 -17.62 -16.42
CA PRO A 466 6.40 -19.08 -16.45
C PRO A 466 6.84 -19.79 -15.14
N PRO A 467 6.43 -21.05 -14.85
CA PRO A 467 5.88 -22.09 -15.74
C PRO A 467 4.38 -22.04 -16.01
N GLU A 468 3.62 -21.15 -15.36
CA GLU A 468 2.14 -21.18 -15.41
C GLU A 468 1.46 -19.82 -15.65
N ASN A 469 2.12 -18.80 -16.23
CA ASN A 469 1.50 -17.47 -16.43
C ASN A 469 0.91 -16.83 -15.14
N THR A 470 1.50 -17.09 -13.97
CA THR A 470 0.81 -16.88 -12.68
C THR A 470 1.16 -15.64 -11.91
N ARG A 471 2.20 -14.92 -12.32
CA ARG A 471 2.61 -13.70 -11.62
C ARG A 471 3.24 -12.66 -12.51
N LEU A 472 3.10 -11.42 -12.06
CA LEU A 472 3.78 -10.28 -12.66
C LEU A 472 5.29 -10.40 -12.46
N ARG A 473 6.03 -10.05 -13.51
CA ARG A 473 7.47 -9.88 -13.50
C ARG A 473 7.84 -8.84 -12.46
N GLN A 474 8.90 -9.09 -11.71
CA GLN A 474 9.40 -8.21 -10.66
C GLN A 474 10.43 -7.20 -11.19
N ILE A 475 10.57 -6.10 -10.47
CA ILE A 475 11.60 -5.08 -10.69
C ILE A 475 11.98 -4.43 -9.35
N ALA A 476 13.28 -4.28 -9.11
CA ALA A 476 13.81 -3.45 -8.03
C ALA A 476 13.99 -2.02 -8.54
N TRP A 477 13.50 -1.04 -7.78
CA TRP A 477 13.70 0.39 -8.04
C TRP A 477 14.43 0.98 -6.84
N ILE A 478 15.66 1.42 -7.05
CA ILE A 478 16.54 1.93 -5.99
C ILE A 478 16.79 3.40 -6.24
N GLU A 479 16.63 4.22 -5.21
CA GLU A 479 16.97 5.64 -5.18
C GLU A 479 18.30 5.83 -4.45
N ILE A 480 19.19 6.60 -5.06
CA ILE A 480 20.45 7.07 -4.50
C ILE A 480 20.32 8.59 -4.37
N ALA A 481 20.13 9.07 -3.15
CA ALA A 481 20.15 10.51 -2.88
C ALA A 481 21.59 10.93 -2.61
N LEU A 482 22.11 11.79 -3.50
CA LEU A 482 23.46 12.33 -3.43
C LEU A 482 23.55 13.44 -2.38
N ASP A 483 22.49 14.26 -2.32
CA ASP A 483 22.25 15.26 -1.28
C ASP A 483 20.75 15.41 -1.02
N LYS A 484 20.30 16.59 -0.56
CA LYS A 484 18.88 16.85 -0.26
C LYS A 484 18.00 16.98 -1.51
N ASN A 485 18.58 17.36 -2.65
CA ASN A 485 17.88 17.76 -3.86
C ASN A 485 18.33 16.99 -5.11
N SER A 486 19.44 16.25 -5.03
CA SER A 486 20.00 15.49 -6.16
C SER A 486 19.88 13.98 -5.98
N TYR A 487 19.34 13.31 -7.01
CA TYR A 487 18.93 11.90 -7.00
C TYR A 487 19.36 11.17 -8.28
N ILE A 488 19.75 9.91 -8.11
CA ILE A 488 19.96 8.93 -9.19
C ILE A 488 19.12 7.70 -8.88
N TYR A 489 18.62 7.03 -9.92
CA TYR A 489 17.81 5.83 -9.76
C TYR A 489 18.45 4.64 -10.46
N LEU A 490 18.41 3.46 -9.82
CA LEU A 490 18.75 2.19 -10.43
C LEU A 490 17.49 1.34 -10.61
N ALA A 491 17.41 0.62 -11.72
CA ALA A 491 16.35 -0.33 -12.01
C ALA A 491 16.93 -1.66 -12.47
N GLU A 492 16.55 -2.73 -11.79
CA GLU A 492 16.93 -4.11 -12.12
C GLU A 492 15.66 -4.94 -12.25
N MET A 493 15.46 -5.58 -13.40
CA MET A 493 14.27 -6.40 -13.66
C MET A 493 14.57 -7.89 -13.55
N GLU A 494 13.55 -8.64 -13.14
CA GLU A 494 13.57 -10.08 -13.23
C GLU A 494 13.59 -10.56 -14.70
N LEU A 495 14.38 -11.61 -14.96
CA LEU A 495 14.55 -12.21 -16.29
C LEU A 495 13.96 -13.61 -16.32
N LYS A 496 13.30 -13.96 -17.44
CA LYS A 496 12.92 -15.34 -17.75
C LYS A 496 14.17 -16.19 -18.00
N GLU A 497 14.08 -17.50 -17.81
CA GLU A 497 15.18 -18.43 -18.08
C GLU A 497 15.74 -18.31 -19.51
N THR A 498 14.87 -17.98 -20.47
CA THR A 498 15.22 -17.77 -21.88
C THR A 498 15.86 -16.41 -22.17
N GLU A 499 15.79 -15.45 -21.24
CA GLU A 499 16.34 -14.11 -21.41
C GLU A 499 17.79 -14.05 -20.91
N LYS A 500 18.70 -13.59 -21.77
CA LYS A 500 20.12 -13.38 -21.44
C LYS A 500 20.44 -11.89 -21.40
N GLY A 501 21.39 -11.52 -20.54
CA GLY A 501 22.16 -10.27 -20.63
C GLY A 501 21.33 -8.99 -20.61
N ARG A 502 20.82 -8.61 -19.44
CA ARG A 502 20.41 -7.22 -19.20
C ARG A 502 21.31 -6.62 -18.13
N SER A 503 21.69 -5.37 -18.38
CA SER A 503 22.38 -4.49 -17.45
C SER A 503 21.40 -3.86 -16.48
N THR A 504 21.89 -3.56 -15.29
CA THR A 504 21.27 -2.59 -14.38
C THR A 504 21.12 -1.26 -15.12
N LEU A 505 19.91 -0.72 -15.10
CA LEU A 505 19.62 0.56 -15.73
C LEU A 505 19.78 1.68 -14.70
N CYS A 506 20.66 2.63 -15.01
CA CYS A 506 20.74 3.90 -14.30
C CYS A 506 19.83 4.92 -14.98
N ILE A 507 18.93 5.55 -14.22
CA ILE A 507 17.95 6.53 -14.65
C ILE A 507 18.25 7.83 -13.90
N MET A 508 18.40 8.93 -14.62
CA MET A 508 18.66 10.25 -14.05
C MET A 508 17.96 11.33 -14.85
N THR A 509 17.57 12.42 -14.20
CA THR A 509 17.15 13.64 -14.89
C THR A 509 18.35 14.52 -15.20
N LYS A 510 18.20 15.45 -16.15
CA LYS A 510 19.27 16.38 -16.55
C LYS A 510 19.81 17.24 -15.39
N ASN A 511 19.00 17.49 -14.38
CA ASN A 511 19.32 18.29 -13.20
C ASN A 511 19.37 17.45 -11.91
N LEU A 512 19.39 16.12 -12.03
CA LEU A 512 19.33 15.19 -10.90
C LEU A 512 18.12 15.41 -9.97
N SER A 513 17.06 16.07 -10.46
CA SER A 513 15.81 16.19 -9.73
C SER A 513 15.19 14.85 -9.41
N TYR A 514 14.38 14.87 -8.37
CA TYR A 514 13.59 13.73 -7.93
C TYR A 514 12.65 13.18 -9.02
N MET A 515 12.54 11.85 -9.11
CA MET A 515 11.64 11.11 -10.00
C MET A 515 10.32 10.75 -9.28
N PRO A 516 9.17 11.33 -9.68
CA PRO A 516 7.86 10.96 -9.16
C PRO A 516 7.48 9.50 -9.43
N GLU A 517 6.68 8.89 -8.54
CA GLU A 517 6.17 7.51 -8.73
C GLU A 517 5.46 7.31 -10.08
N ASN A 518 4.70 8.31 -10.56
CA ASN A 518 3.96 8.22 -11.83
C ASN A 518 4.86 8.21 -13.06
N ASP A 519 6.02 8.85 -12.99
CA ASP A 519 6.98 8.83 -14.09
C ASP A 519 7.66 7.45 -14.14
N PHE A 520 7.90 6.85 -12.98
CA PHE A 520 8.35 5.46 -12.90
C PHE A 520 7.27 4.48 -13.38
N GLU A 521 5.98 4.73 -13.12
CA GLU A 521 4.91 3.93 -13.72
C GLU A 521 4.88 4.06 -15.26
N SER A 522 5.10 5.26 -15.78
CA SER A 522 5.22 5.49 -17.24
C SER A 522 6.39 4.69 -17.81
N PHE A 523 7.53 4.70 -17.13
CA PHE A 523 8.68 3.84 -17.45
C PHE A 523 8.31 2.35 -17.49
N LEU A 524 7.56 1.85 -16.50
CA LEU A 524 7.10 0.46 -16.48
C LEU A 524 6.15 0.14 -17.63
N ARG A 525 5.21 1.06 -17.98
CA ARG A 525 4.30 0.91 -19.14
C ARG A 525 5.10 0.79 -20.43
N ILE A 526 6.03 1.71 -20.66
CA ILE A 526 6.86 1.72 -21.86
C ILE A 526 7.68 0.44 -21.96
N THR A 527 8.32 0.03 -20.85
CA THR A 527 9.12 -1.19 -20.79
C THR A 527 8.30 -2.43 -21.11
N ALA A 528 7.10 -2.54 -20.53
CA ALA A 528 6.20 -3.68 -20.72
C ALA A 528 5.65 -3.75 -22.16
N ILE A 529 5.34 -2.62 -22.79
CA ILE A 529 4.83 -2.57 -24.16
C ILE A 529 5.91 -2.97 -25.17
N GLN A 530 7.15 -2.55 -24.93
CA GLN A 530 8.29 -2.72 -25.83
C GLN A 530 9.11 -3.99 -25.55
N ASN A 531 8.79 -4.70 -24.45
CA ASN A 531 9.45 -5.91 -23.97
C ASN A 531 10.96 -5.75 -23.68
N ARG A 532 11.41 -4.53 -23.40
CA ARG A 532 12.83 -4.16 -23.24
C ARG A 532 12.96 -2.81 -22.53
N TRP A 533 14.18 -2.50 -22.07
CA TRP A 533 14.46 -1.18 -21.49
C TRP A 533 14.03 -0.04 -22.46
N PRO A 534 13.36 1.02 -21.97
CA PRO A 534 12.85 2.08 -22.82
C PRO A 534 13.98 2.82 -23.55
N LYS A 535 13.76 3.14 -24.82
CA LYS A 535 14.63 3.98 -25.65
C LYS A 535 13.80 5.02 -26.41
N GLU A 536 14.38 6.20 -26.62
CA GLU A 536 13.77 7.28 -27.43
C GLU A 536 13.39 6.83 -28.84
N THR A 537 14.18 5.91 -29.41
CA THR A 537 13.97 5.39 -30.77
C THR A 537 12.85 4.34 -30.87
N HIS A 538 12.13 4.05 -29.78
CA HIS A 538 11.02 3.11 -29.82
C HIS A 538 9.89 3.64 -30.70
N LYS A 539 9.29 2.73 -31.48
CA LYS A 539 8.15 3.03 -32.34
C LYS A 539 6.85 2.81 -31.58
N TRP A 540 5.86 3.65 -31.88
CA TRP A 540 4.54 3.66 -31.25
C TRP A 540 3.47 3.65 -32.34
N LYS A 541 2.40 2.89 -32.13
CA LYS A 541 1.25 2.80 -33.05
C LYS A 541 0.33 4.02 -32.96
N THR A 542 0.23 4.61 -31.77
CA THR A 542 -0.68 5.70 -31.44
C THR A 542 0.07 6.97 -31.11
N TYR A 543 -0.55 8.11 -31.42
CA TYR A 543 -0.02 9.41 -31.07
C TYR A 543 0.04 9.63 -29.55
N ALA A 544 -0.98 9.18 -28.81
CA ALA A 544 -1.05 9.33 -27.35
C ALA A 544 0.12 8.62 -26.64
N ALA A 545 0.39 7.35 -27.00
CA ALA A 545 1.52 6.60 -26.45
C ALA A 545 2.86 7.23 -26.81
N LYS A 546 3.01 7.66 -28.07
CA LYS A 546 4.21 8.39 -28.52
C LYS A 546 4.41 9.66 -27.69
N TYR A 547 3.37 10.48 -27.58
CA TYR A 547 3.42 11.73 -26.83
C TYR A 547 3.83 11.49 -25.37
N LYS A 548 3.28 10.47 -24.70
CA LYS A 548 3.69 10.14 -23.33
C LYS A 548 5.11 9.60 -23.21
N ALA A 549 5.56 8.79 -24.16
CA ALA A 549 6.94 8.35 -24.19
C ALA A 549 7.90 9.53 -24.42
N ASP A 550 7.58 10.43 -25.36
CA ASP A 550 8.37 11.62 -25.66
C ASP A 550 8.42 12.55 -24.44
N GLU A 551 7.30 12.78 -23.75
CA GLU A 551 7.25 13.52 -22.48
C GLU A 551 8.17 12.90 -21.42
N TYR A 552 8.16 11.57 -21.27
CA TYR A 552 9.07 10.87 -20.36
C TYR A 552 10.54 11.13 -20.74
N PHE A 553 10.93 10.94 -22.00
CA PHE A 553 12.33 11.10 -22.42
C PHE A 553 12.82 12.55 -22.44
N LYS A 554 11.93 13.56 -22.47
CA LYS A 554 12.33 14.96 -22.26
C LYS A 554 13.01 15.16 -20.90
N HIS A 555 12.62 14.38 -19.90
CA HIS A 555 13.06 14.54 -18.52
C HIS A 555 14.14 13.53 -18.10
N TYR A 556 14.13 12.31 -18.63
CA TYR A 556 14.95 11.20 -18.14
C TYR A 556 15.95 10.67 -19.17
N GLN A 557 17.20 10.49 -18.73
CA GLN A 557 18.26 9.80 -19.45
C GLN A 557 18.51 8.41 -18.87
N HIS A 558 18.77 7.45 -19.75
CA HIS A 558 19.02 6.05 -19.40
C HIS A 558 20.46 5.65 -19.73
N ILE A 559 21.17 5.10 -18.76
CA ILE A 559 22.53 4.62 -18.88
C ILE A 559 22.58 3.15 -18.46
N HIS A 560 23.18 2.31 -19.30
CA HIS A 560 23.31 0.88 -19.03
C HIS A 560 24.59 0.60 -18.23
N ILE A 561 24.46 -0.07 -17.09
CA ILE A 561 25.59 -0.55 -16.28
C ILE A 561 25.73 -2.06 -16.46
N THR A 562 26.75 -2.50 -17.20
CA THR A 562 26.99 -3.91 -17.48
C THR A 562 27.36 -4.67 -16.21
N HIS A 563 26.77 -5.85 -16.01
CA HIS A 563 27.14 -6.69 -14.87
C HIS A 563 28.58 -7.19 -15.06
N GLY A 564 29.34 -7.22 -13.96
CA GLY A 564 30.61 -7.93 -13.94
C GLY A 564 30.44 -9.40 -14.28
N THR A 565 31.44 -10.02 -14.90
CA THR A 565 31.52 -11.48 -14.97
C THR A 565 32.33 -11.97 -13.77
N ALA A 566 31.70 -12.76 -12.91
CA ALA A 566 32.39 -13.44 -11.81
C ALA A 566 33.57 -14.25 -12.36
N ARG A 567 34.75 -14.13 -11.73
CA ARG A 567 35.88 -15.00 -12.07
C ARG A 567 35.56 -16.42 -11.59
N LYS A 568 36.07 -17.45 -12.29
CA LYS A 568 35.75 -18.86 -11.99
C LYS A 568 36.07 -19.29 -10.54
N ASP A 569 36.98 -18.57 -9.87
CA ASP A 569 37.45 -18.88 -8.52
C ASP A 569 36.95 -17.89 -7.45
N GLU A 570 36.08 -16.95 -7.83
CA GLU A 570 35.60 -15.89 -6.93
C GLU A 570 34.38 -16.36 -6.13
N SER A 571 34.37 -16.08 -4.83
CA SER A 571 33.20 -16.39 -4.01
C SER A 571 31.99 -15.56 -4.45
N HIS A 572 30.78 -16.07 -4.23
CA HIS A 572 29.55 -15.32 -4.56
C HIS A 572 29.51 -13.96 -3.87
N GLU A 573 30.02 -13.89 -2.64
CA GLU A 573 30.07 -12.66 -1.85
C GLU A 573 31.04 -11.63 -2.45
N ASP A 574 32.20 -12.06 -2.94
CA ASP A 574 33.18 -11.18 -3.57
C ASP A 574 32.64 -10.62 -4.89
N TYR A 575 31.90 -11.44 -5.64
CA TYR A 575 31.18 -11.00 -6.84
C TYR A 575 30.18 -9.87 -6.54
N LEU A 576 29.39 -9.99 -5.47
CA LEU A 576 28.43 -8.96 -5.06
C LEU A 576 29.11 -7.64 -4.69
N LYS A 577 30.24 -7.71 -3.96
CA LYS A 577 31.06 -6.53 -3.62
C LYS A 577 31.67 -5.89 -4.85
N PHE A 578 32.19 -6.68 -5.78
CA PHE A 578 32.72 -6.19 -7.05
C PHE A 578 31.64 -5.47 -7.87
N TRP A 579 30.43 -6.04 -7.94
CA TRP A 579 29.31 -5.42 -8.63
C TRP A 579 28.90 -4.09 -7.99
N ALA A 580 28.79 -4.03 -6.66
CA ALA A 580 28.53 -2.78 -5.94
C ALA A 580 29.58 -1.70 -6.22
N LYS A 581 30.86 -2.08 -6.25
CA LYS A 581 31.96 -1.16 -6.57
C LYS A 581 31.87 -0.63 -8.01
N ASN A 582 31.57 -1.48 -8.98
CA ASN A 582 31.41 -1.07 -10.38
C ASN A 582 30.25 -0.06 -10.54
N ILE A 583 29.13 -0.28 -9.84
CA ILE A 583 28.02 0.70 -9.82
C ILE A 583 28.50 2.04 -9.23
N GLU A 584 29.20 2.01 -8.10
CA GLU A 584 29.74 3.21 -7.48
C GLU A 584 30.67 3.98 -8.43
N GLU A 585 31.69 3.31 -8.98
CA GLU A 585 32.64 3.89 -9.94
C GLU A 585 31.91 4.49 -11.14
N LYS A 586 30.88 3.79 -11.65
CA LYS A 586 30.12 4.30 -12.78
C LYS A 586 29.31 5.55 -12.44
N ILE A 587 28.75 5.63 -11.24
CA ILE A 587 28.03 6.83 -10.77
C ILE A 587 29.01 7.99 -10.62
N LEU A 588 30.17 7.76 -10.02
CA LEU A 588 31.23 8.76 -9.87
C LEU A 588 31.68 9.34 -11.24
N THR A 589 31.92 8.47 -12.23
CA THR A 589 32.19 8.91 -13.60
C THR A 589 31.07 9.77 -14.19
N LEU A 590 29.81 9.44 -13.90
CA LEU A 590 28.65 10.22 -14.39
C LEU A 590 28.53 11.59 -13.72
N LEU A 591 29.01 11.72 -12.49
CA LEU A 591 29.05 12.97 -11.75
C LEU A 591 30.30 13.83 -12.08
N GLY A 592 31.28 13.26 -12.77
CA GLY A 592 32.55 13.93 -13.06
C GLY A 592 33.49 14.02 -11.86
N GLU A 593 33.34 13.11 -10.90
CA GLU A 593 34.13 13.03 -9.67
C GLU A 593 35.01 11.77 -9.76
N GLU A 594 36.26 11.88 -10.26
CA GLU A 594 37.26 10.78 -10.24
C GLU A 594 38.23 10.89 -9.07
#